data_AF-A0A3M3EAZ1-F1
#
_entry.id   AF-A0A3M3EAZ1-F1
#
_cell.length_a   1.000
_cell.length_b   1.000
_cell.length_c   1.000
_cell.angle_alpha   90.00
_cell.angle_beta   90.00
_cell.angle_gamma   90.00
#
_symmetry.space_group_name_H-M   'P 1'
#
loop_
_entity.id
_entity.type
_entity.pdbx_description
1 polymer ?
#
loop_
_entity_poly.entity_id
_entity_poly.type
_entity_poly.pdbx_seq_one_letter_code
_entity_poly.pdbx_strand_id
1 'polypeptide(L)'
;MEADIKSCFDNINHDWLIANVPMDKAVLQKWLKAGVIHKGQLQATDAGTPQGGIISPTLANMVLDGLEVQLKQHLGVTKAKKLKINVVRYADDFVITGSSKEVLENEIKPWVEQFLAVRGLQLSPEKTHVVHIDQGFDFLGWNFRKYDGKLLIKPSKKNVKAFYSKVKEVISTNKAVKQEDLIRLLNPMLRGWALYHQPVVAKKAYSRMDYQIFHALWRWAKRRHSNKGLDWIKEKYFQAADDRNWVFRTTIGTEKGSKEEIRLYTLEATPIERHRKISGEYNPFDPAMEEYGEKLRMSRMLGKLKYRAQISKLFQSQKGLCLLCENPITRETGWHDHHIIYRSQGGGDSLNNRVLLHPICHQQLHARGLTVNKPTPVFGGLVKT
;
A
#
# COMPACT_ATOMS: atom_id res chain seq x y z
N MET A 1 2.25 -13.99 -19.13
CA MET A 1 2.83 -15.05 -18.29
C MET A 1 2.81 -14.58 -16.86
N GLU A 2 2.07 -15.26 -16.00
CA GLU A 2 2.24 -15.14 -14.55
C GLU A 2 3.43 -16.02 -14.15
N ALA A 3 4.33 -15.50 -13.33
CA ALA A 3 5.50 -16.22 -12.86
C ALA A 3 5.70 -15.99 -11.36
N ASP A 4 5.99 -17.07 -10.65
CA ASP A 4 6.23 -17.12 -9.20
C ASP A 4 7.53 -17.89 -8.98
N ILE A 5 8.37 -17.39 -8.07
CA ILE A 5 9.68 -17.98 -7.77
C ILE A 5 9.52 -18.94 -6.59
N LYS A 6 10.01 -20.17 -6.76
CA LYS A 6 9.94 -21.18 -5.71
C LYS A 6 10.86 -20.82 -4.54
N SER A 7 10.25 -20.50 -3.39
CA SER A 7 10.94 -20.21 -2.12
C SER A 7 12.06 -19.20 -2.30
N CYS A 8 11.71 -18.02 -2.84
CA CYS A 8 12.66 -17.01 -3.28
C CYS A 8 13.70 -16.63 -2.21
N PHE A 9 13.32 -16.60 -0.93
CA PHE A 9 14.24 -16.23 0.14
C PHE A 9 15.17 -17.36 0.58
N ASP A 10 14.81 -18.62 0.33
CA ASP A 10 15.53 -19.77 0.89
C ASP A 10 16.61 -20.31 -0.06
N ASN A 11 16.51 -19.99 -1.35
CA ASN A 11 17.36 -20.58 -2.40
C ASN A 11 18.37 -19.61 -3.02
N ILE A 12 18.46 -18.36 -2.53
CA ILE A 12 19.38 -17.37 -3.10
C ILE A 12 20.83 -17.84 -2.92
N ASN A 13 21.59 -17.84 -4.01
CA ASN A 13 23.01 -18.16 -3.99
C ASN A 13 23.81 -17.06 -3.25
N HIS A 14 24.49 -17.45 -2.17
CA HIS A 14 25.31 -16.53 -1.35
C HIS A 14 26.48 -15.93 -2.12
N ASP A 15 27.16 -16.71 -2.95
CA ASP A 15 28.31 -16.24 -3.74
C ASP A 15 27.87 -15.16 -4.74
N TRP A 16 26.69 -15.35 -5.34
CA TRP A 16 26.10 -14.34 -6.20
C TRP A 16 25.82 -13.04 -5.44
N LEU A 17 25.23 -13.13 -4.24
CA LEU A 17 24.97 -11.96 -3.39
C LEU A 17 26.27 -11.22 -3.03
N ILE A 18 27.29 -11.95 -2.58
CA ILE A 18 28.59 -11.37 -2.17
C ILE A 18 29.31 -10.70 -3.35
N ALA A 19 29.14 -11.24 -4.56
CA ALA A 19 29.75 -10.69 -5.76
C ALA A 19 29.03 -9.43 -6.28
N ASN A 20 27.69 -9.36 -6.16
CA ASN A 20 26.87 -8.37 -6.87
C ASN A 20 26.23 -7.30 -5.95
N VAL A 21 26.16 -7.51 -4.64
CA VAL A 21 25.59 -6.53 -3.71
C VAL A 21 26.66 -5.50 -3.31
N PRO A 22 26.42 -4.19 -3.52
CA PRO A 22 27.36 -3.12 -3.21
C PRO A 22 27.34 -2.80 -1.70
N MET A 23 27.85 -3.73 -0.89
CA MET A 23 28.01 -3.56 0.55
C MET A 23 29.29 -4.22 1.04
N ASP A 24 29.63 -3.99 2.32
CA ASP A 24 30.75 -4.69 2.95
C ASP A 24 30.54 -6.21 2.90
N LYS A 25 31.44 -6.90 2.22
CA LYS A 25 31.35 -8.34 1.96
C LYS A 25 31.49 -9.17 3.23
N ALA A 26 32.30 -8.72 4.19
CA ALA A 26 32.49 -9.43 5.45
C ALA A 26 31.24 -9.33 6.33
N VAL A 27 30.61 -8.16 6.37
CA VAL A 27 29.32 -7.97 7.06
C VAL A 27 28.24 -8.81 6.40
N LEU A 28 28.12 -8.75 5.07
CA LEU A 28 27.13 -9.55 4.33
C LEU A 28 27.31 -11.05 4.56
N GLN A 29 28.54 -11.56 4.48
CA GLN A 29 28.83 -12.97 4.77
C GLN A 29 28.40 -13.38 6.18
N LYS A 30 28.69 -12.55 7.18
CA LYS A 30 28.26 -12.81 8.56
C LYS A 30 26.74 -12.85 8.68
N TRP A 31 26.03 -11.96 7.99
CA TRP A 31 24.57 -11.94 7.98
C TRP A 31 23.95 -13.14 7.27
N LEU A 32 24.53 -13.58 6.15
CA LEU A 32 24.06 -14.74 5.41
C LEU A 32 24.30 -16.05 6.17
N LYS A 33 25.41 -16.16 6.90
CA LYS A 33 25.74 -17.32 7.74
C LYS A 33 25.07 -17.28 9.11
N ALA A 34 24.51 -16.14 9.51
CA ALA A 34 23.76 -16.03 10.76
C ALA A 34 22.46 -16.83 10.60
N GLY A 35 22.49 -18.07 11.12
CA GLY A 35 21.35 -18.97 11.12
C GLY A 35 20.08 -18.35 11.72
N VAL A 36 18.94 -18.98 11.45
CA VAL A 36 17.66 -18.55 12.02
C VAL A 36 17.37 -19.37 13.27
N ILE A 37 17.02 -18.70 14.37
CA ILE A 37 16.45 -19.38 15.53
C ILE A 37 14.94 -19.54 15.28
N HIS A 38 14.50 -20.76 14.99
CA HIS A 38 13.09 -21.08 14.85
C HIS A 38 12.66 -22.04 15.95
N LYS A 39 11.63 -21.68 16.73
CA LYS A 39 11.12 -22.47 17.87
C LYS A 39 12.21 -22.92 18.87
N GLY A 40 13.21 -22.08 19.11
CA GLY A 40 14.29 -22.35 20.06
C GLY A 40 15.44 -23.21 19.53
N GLN A 41 15.46 -23.56 18.24
CA GLN A 41 16.57 -24.26 17.60
C GLN A 41 17.26 -23.36 16.57
N LEU A 42 18.60 -23.32 16.60
CA LEU A 42 19.42 -22.65 15.59
C LEU A 42 19.49 -23.52 14.35
N GLN A 43 18.92 -23.06 13.25
CA GLN A 43 19.06 -23.68 11.93
C GLN A 43 20.15 -22.93 11.16
N ALA A 44 21.21 -23.65 10.77
CA ALA A 44 22.22 -23.12 9.87
C ALA A 44 21.58 -22.76 8.51
N THR A 45 22.03 -21.67 7.90
CA THR A 45 21.49 -21.18 6.62
C THR A 45 22.56 -21.38 5.55
N ASP A 46 22.53 -22.53 4.89
CA ASP A 46 23.51 -22.89 3.84
C ASP A 46 23.16 -22.27 2.47
N ALA A 47 21.94 -21.78 2.30
CA ALA A 47 21.45 -21.03 1.15
C ALA A 47 20.34 -20.04 1.58
N GLY A 48 20.12 -19.00 0.78
CA GLY A 48 19.07 -18.02 1.04
C GLY A 48 19.44 -16.90 2.01
N THR A 49 18.46 -16.07 2.34
CA THR A 49 18.59 -14.99 3.34
C THR A 49 17.67 -15.30 4.52
N PRO A 50 18.08 -15.04 5.77
CA PRO A 50 17.25 -15.27 6.95
C PRO A 50 15.84 -14.69 6.77
N GLN A 51 14.81 -15.53 6.68
CA GLN A 51 13.42 -15.05 6.61
C GLN A 51 13.07 -14.33 7.92
N GLY A 52 12.81 -13.03 7.84
CA GLY A 52 12.58 -12.16 9.01
C GLY A 52 13.73 -11.20 9.33
N GLY A 53 14.87 -11.31 8.65
CA GLY A 53 15.90 -10.28 8.67
C GLY A 53 15.41 -9.00 7.97
N ILE A 54 15.59 -7.83 8.60
CA ILE A 54 15.18 -6.52 8.05
C ILE A 54 15.78 -6.28 6.65
N ILE A 55 16.97 -6.83 6.38
CA ILE A 55 17.71 -6.67 5.13
C ILE A 55 17.23 -7.61 4.00
N SER A 56 16.59 -8.75 4.34
CA SER A 56 16.28 -9.81 3.38
C SER A 56 15.41 -9.35 2.20
N PRO A 57 14.36 -8.52 2.38
CA PRO A 57 13.60 -7.97 1.25
C PRO A 57 14.42 -7.09 0.32
N THR A 58 15.40 -6.36 0.85
CA THR A 58 16.30 -5.54 0.05
C THR A 58 17.20 -6.42 -0.80
N LEU A 59 17.83 -7.44 -0.20
CA LEU A 59 18.68 -8.39 -0.92
C LEU A 59 17.90 -9.12 -2.02
N ALA A 60 16.68 -9.58 -1.75
CA ALA A 60 15.83 -10.21 -2.77
C ALA A 60 15.52 -9.27 -3.94
N ASN A 61 15.27 -7.98 -3.67
CA ASN A 61 15.08 -6.99 -4.73
C ASN A 61 16.34 -6.76 -5.57
N MET A 62 17.52 -6.78 -4.95
CA MET A 62 18.80 -6.67 -5.69
C MET A 62 19.08 -7.89 -6.54
N VAL A 63 18.73 -9.09 -6.05
CA VAL A 63 18.88 -10.34 -6.80
C VAL A 63 18.05 -10.33 -8.07
N LEU A 64 16.80 -9.87 -7.96
CA LEU A 64 15.88 -9.80 -9.09
C LEU A 64 16.03 -8.52 -9.92
N ASP A 65 16.97 -7.65 -9.55
CA ASP A 65 17.26 -6.45 -10.33
C ASP A 65 17.90 -6.82 -11.68
N GLY A 66 17.62 -5.99 -12.68
CA GLY A 66 18.04 -6.24 -14.05
C GLY A 66 17.17 -7.21 -14.85
N LEU A 67 16.17 -7.88 -14.25
CA LEU A 67 15.26 -8.79 -14.96
C LEU A 67 14.62 -8.12 -16.20
N GLU A 68 14.10 -6.90 -16.04
CA GLU A 68 13.48 -6.17 -17.14
C GLU A 68 14.51 -5.65 -18.15
N VAL A 69 15.62 -5.09 -17.68
CA VAL A 69 16.65 -4.46 -18.51
C VAL A 69 17.37 -5.51 -19.36
N GLN A 70 17.81 -6.60 -18.74
CA GLN A 70 18.54 -7.67 -19.42
C GLN A 70 17.61 -8.42 -20.40
N LEU A 71 16.33 -8.61 -20.07
CA LEU A 71 15.38 -9.22 -21.01
C LEU A 71 15.18 -8.34 -22.25
N LYS A 72 15.05 -7.03 -22.07
CA LYS A 72 14.93 -6.07 -23.18
C LYS A 72 16.21 -5.99 -24.02
N GLN A 73 17.38 -6.10 -23.40
CA GLN A 73 18.66 -6.17 -24.10
C GLN A 73 18.80 -7.46 -24.91
N HIS A 74 18.43 -8.61 -24.34
CA HIS A 74 18.47 -9.91 -25.02
C HIS A 74 17.60 -9.94 -26.28
N LEU A 75 16.38 -9.41 -26.19
CA LEU A 75 15.46 -9.34 -27.33
C LEU A 75 15.83 -8.24 -28.33
N GLY A 76 16.54 -7.21 -27.89
CA GLY A 76 16.69 -5.95 -28.60
C GLY A 76 15.47 -5.04 -28.44
N VAL A 77 15.72 -3.73 -28.25
CA VAL A 77 14.69 -2.73 -27.90
C VAL A 77 13.54 -2.71 -28.92
N THR A 78 13.84 -2.82 -30.21
CA THR A 78 12.86 -2.79 -31.30
C THR A 78 11.93 -4.00 -31.27
N LYS A 79 12.50 -5.21 -31.07
CA LYS A 79 11.73 -6.46 -31.00
C LYS A 79 10.88 -6.49 -29.74
N ALA A 80 11.44 -6.10 -28.59
CA ALA A 80 10.71 -6.02 -27.32
C ALA A 80 9.51 -5.07 -27.41
N LYS A 81 9.67 -3.92 -28.07
CA LYS A 81 8.58 -2.97 -28.30
C LYS A 81 7.50 -3.51 -29.24
N LYS A 82 7.90 -4.15 -30.35
CA LYS A 82 6.97 -4.77 -31.33
C LYS A 82 6.15 -5.89 -30.69
N LEU A 83 6.79 -6.72 -29.87
CA LEU A 83 6.18 -7.84 -29.17
C LEU A 83 5.49 -7.44 -27.85
N LYS A 84 5.53 -6.14 -27.50
CA LYS A 84 4.91 -5.56 -26.29
C LYS A 84 5.37 -6.27 -25.00
N ILE A 85 6.67 -6.54 -24.92
CA ILE A 85 7.28 -7.17 -23.75
C ILE A 85 7.44 -6.14 -22.64
N ASN A 86 6.70 -6.34 -21.54
CA ASN A 86 6.81 -5.53 -20.33
C ASN A 86 6.87 -6.47 -19.14
N VAL A 87 7.67 -6.11 -18.14
CA VAL A 87 7.80 -6.84 -16.88
C VAL A 87 7.17 -5.99 -15.79
N VAL A 88 6.27 -6.59 -15.02
CA VAL A 88 5.68 -5.98 -13.82
C VAL A 88 6.03 -6.90 -12.66
N ARG A 89 6.88 -6.43 -11.75
CA ARG A 89 7.36 -7.21 -10.60
C ARG A 89 6.88 -6.60 -9.29
N TYR A 90 6.51 -7.46 -8.35
CA TYR A 90 6.24 -7.13 -6.97
C TYR A 90 6.91 -8.18 -6.08
N ALA A 91 8.04 -7.82 -5.46
CA ALA A 91 8.90 -8.77 -4.76
C ALA A 91 9.29 -9.96 -5.67
N ASP A 92 8.90 -11.18 -5.30
CA ASP A 92 9.12 -12.45 -6.00
C ASP A 92 8.05 -12.78 -7.05
N ASP A 93 6.87 -12.18 -6.96
CA ASP A 93 5.79 -12.33 -7.93
C ASP A 93 5.99 -11.37 -9.12
N PHE A 94 5.92 -11.87 -10.35
CA PHE A 94 5.96 -11.01 -11.53
C PHE A 94 5.11 -11.49 -12.69
N VAL A 95 4.76 -10.55 -13.55
CA VAL A 95 3.99 -10.77 -14.76
C VAL A 95 4.77 -10.23 -15.95
N ILE A 96 4.92 -11.05 -16.98
CA ILE A 96 5.50 -10.65 -18.26
C ILE A 96 4.39 -10.63 -19.31
N THR A 97 4.19 -9.48 -19.94
CA THR A 97 3.26 -9.32 -21.06
C THR A 97 3.94 -9.66 -22.38
N GLY A 98 3.18 -10.10 -23.37
CA GLY A 98 3.67 -10.27 -24.72
C GLY A 98 2.54 -10.42 -25.73
N SER A 99 2.85 -10.25 -27.01
CA SER A 99 1.88 -10.31 -28.10
C SER A 99 1.59 -11.74 -28.58
N SER A 100 2.44 -12.72 -28.27
CA SER A 100 2.29 -14.12 -28.67
C SER A 100 2.55 -15.06 -27.50
N LYS A 101 1.73 -16.10 -27.39
CA LYS A 101 1.91 -17.19 -26.43
C LYS A 101 3.21 -17.96 -26.70
N GLU A 102 3.51 -18.24 -27.96
CA GLU A 102 4.70 -18.98 -28.39
C GLU A 102 5.97 -18.25 -28.00
N VAL A 103 6.02 -16.92 -28.18
CA VAL A 103 7.18 -16.11 -27.74
C VAL A 103 7.35 -16.17 -26.24
N LEU A 104 6.26 -16.09 -25.47
CA LEU A 104 6.30 -16.16 -24.02
C LEU A 104 6.80 -17.54 -23.53
N GLU A 105 6.38 -18.61 -24.17
CA GLU A 105 6.71 -19.98 -23.76
C GLU A 105 8.07 -20.47 -24.26
N ASN A 106 8.45 -20.13 -25.50
CA ASN A 106 9.63 -20.70 -26.16
C ASN A 106 10.87 -19.81 -26.08
N GLU A 107 10.71 -18.49 -25.95
CA GLU A 107 11.84 -17.55 -25.92
C GLU A 107 11.99 -16.92 -24.52
N ILE A 108 10.90 -16.38 -23.97
CA ILE A 108 10.98 -15.61 -22.72
C ILE A 108 11.09 -16.52 -21.51
N LYS A 109 10.29 -17.57 -21.40
CA LYS A 109 10.33 -18.47 -20.24
C LYS A 109 11.71 -19.14 -20.06
N PRO A 110 12.34 -19.74 -21.09
CA PRO A 110 13.68 -20.33 -20.93
C PRO A 110 14.74 -19.30 -20.55
N TRP A 111 14.66 -18.09 -21.12
CA TRP A 111 15.57 -17.01 -20.76
C TRP A 111 15.41 -16.60 -19.29
N VAL A 112 14.18 -16.49 -18.78
CA VAL A 112 13.91 -16.17 -17.37
C VAL A 112 14.43 -17.29 -16.46
N GLU A 113 14.25 -18.56 -16.84
CA GLU A 113 14.79 -19.69 -16.10
C GLU A 113 16.33 -19.63 -16.00
N GLN A 114 17.02 -19.30 -17.10
CA GLN A 114 18.48 -19.11 -17.11
C GLN A 114 18.91 -17.92 -16.24
N PHE A 115 18.19 -16.79 -16.34
CA PHE A 115 18.46 -15.61 -15.51
C PHE A 115 18.36 -15.94 -14.01
N LEU A 116 17.35 -16.71 -13.62
CA LEU A 116 17.13 -17.12 -12.24
C LEU A 116 18.14 -18.19 -11.78
N ALA A 117 18.49 -19.13 -12.65
CA ALA A 117 19.41 -20.22 -12.32
C ALA A 117 20.80 -19.71 -11.88
N VAL A 118 21.33 -18.68 -12.54
CA VAL A 118 22.61 -18.05 -12.16
C VAL A 118 22.57 -17.46 -10.73
N ARG A 119 21.38 -17.12 -10.24
CA ARG A 119 21.12 -16.55 -8.91
C ARG A 119 20.72 -17.60 -7.86
N GLY A 120 20.68 -18.88 -8.24
CA GLY A 120 20.19 -19.98 -7.40
C GLY A 120 18.67 -20.12 -7.35
N LEU A 121 17.93 -19.35 -8.15
CA LEU A 121 16.47 -19.30 -8.12
C LEU A 121 15.85 -20.17 -9.21
N GLN A 122 14.62 -20.62 -8.97
CA GLN A 122 13.86 -21.44 -9.92
C GLN A 122 12.41 -20.95 -10.00
N LEU A 123 11.83 -20.98 -11.19
CA LEU A 123 10.40 -20.75 -11.37
C LEU A 123 9.61 -21.91 -10.77
N SER A 124 8.44 -21.60 -10.21
CA SER A 124 7.46 -22.60 -9.78
C SER A 124 6.64 -23.06 -10.99
N PRO A 125 6.80 -24.30 -11.50
CA PRO A 125 6.09 -24.74 -12.71
C PRO A 125 4.58 -24.81 -12.52
N GLU A 126 4.14 -25.10 -11.29
CA GLU A 126 2.71 -25.24 -10.94
C GLU A 126 1.98 -23.90 -10.94
N LYS A 127 2.68 -22.82 -10.62
CA LYS A 127 2.11 -21.46 -10.53
C LYS A 127 2.40 -20.63 -11.78
N THR A 128 3.44 -20.98 -12.54
CA THR A 128 3.82 -20.25 -13.75
C THR A 128 2.97 -20.69 -14.93
N HIS A 129 2.15 -19.79 -15.45
CA HIS A 129 1.25 -20.12 -16.56
C HIS A 129 1.05 -18.95 -17.52
N VAL A 130 0.79 -19.28 -18.79
CA VAL A 130 0.53 -18.31 -19.85
C VAL A 130 -0.95 -18.30 -20.16
N VAL A 131 -1.60 -17.18 -19.85
CA VAL A 131 -3.04 -16.97 -20.05
C VAL A 131 -3.29 -15.78 -20.97
N HIS A 132 -4.38 -15.89 -21.74
CA HIS A 132 -4.85 -14.77 -22.55
C HIS A 132 -5.63 -13.78 -21.68
N ILE A 133 -5.49 -12.48 -21.97
CA ILE A 133 -6.11 -11.41 -21.16
C ILE A 133 -7.64 -11.46 -21.11
N ASP A 134 -8.28 -12.10 -22.10
CA ASP A 134 -9.74 -12.26 -22.15
C ASP A 134 -10.25 -13.34 -21.19
N GLN A 135 -9.41 -14.34 -20.87
CA GLN A 135 -9.69 -15.32 -19.81
C GLN A 135 -9.48 -14.67 -18.43
N GLY A 136 -8.47 -13.80 -18.37
CA GLY A 136 -8.08 -13.05 -17.19
C GLY A 136 -7.12 -13.82 -16.30
N PHE A 137 -6.48 -13.09 -15.41
CA PHE A 137 -5.34 -13.57 -14.63
C PHE A 137 -5.34 -12.87 -13.25
N ASP A 138 -4.84 -13.53 -12.21
CA ASP A 138 -4.89 -13.04 -10.82
C ASP A 138 -3.51 -12.58 -10.37
N PHE A 139 -3.36 -11.31 -10.01
CA PHE A 139 -2.09 -10.74 -9.53
C PHE A 139 -2.34 -9.80 -8.35
N LEU A 140 -1.60 -9.99 -7.26
CA LEU A 140 -1.71 -9.20 -6.01
C LEU A 140 -3.15 -9.10 -5.45
N GLY A 141 -3.93 -10.18 -5.58
CA GLY A 141 -5.32 -10.21 -5.12
C GLY A 141 -6.32 -9.47 -6.01
N TRP A 142 -5.90 -9.04 -7.21
CA TRP A 142 -6.76 -8.48 -8.24
C TRP A 142 -6.82 -9.39 -9.47
N ASN A 143 -8.00 -9.50 -10.06
CA ASN A 143 -8.22 -10.14 -11.33
C ASN A 143 -8.17 -9.11 -12.45
N PHE A 144 -7.27 -9.32 -13.41
CA PHE A 144 -7.11 -8.52 -14.61
C PHE A 144 -7.77 -9.26 -15.76
N ARG A 145 -8.84 -8.69 -16.32
CA ARG A 145 -9.53 -9.31 -17.46
C ARG A 145 -10.06 -8.29 -18.44
N LYS A 146 -9.89 -8.58 -19.73
CA LYS A 146 -10.47 -7.80 -20.82
C LYS A 146 -11.84 -8.37 -21.19
N TYR A 147 -12.83 -7.48 -21.25
CA TYR A 147 -14.21 -7.78 -21.62
C TYR A 147 -14.54 -6.90 -22.82
N ASP A 148 -14.80 -7.50 -23.98
CA ASP A 148 -15.21 -6.80 -25.20
C ASP A 148 -14.36 -5.55 -25.51
N GLY A 149 -13.04 -5.69 -25.47
CA GLY A 149 -12.13 -4.57 -25.71
C GLY A 149 -11.70 -3.79 -24.46
N LYS A 150 -12.44 -3.87 -23.35
CA LYS A 150 -12.23 -3.07 -22.14
C LYS A 150 -11.57 -3.85 -21.01
N LEU A 151 -10.40 -3.39 -20.54
CA LEU A 151 -9.74 -3.97 -19.37
C LEU A 151 -10.45 -3.55 -18.08
N LEU A 152 -10.90 -4.53 -17.31
CA LEU A 152 -11.45 -4.32 -15.98
C LEU A 152 -10.58 -5.05 -14.95
N ILE A 153 -10.09 -4.28 -13.97
CA ILE A 153 -9.37 -4.81 -12.82
C ILE A 153 -10.35 -4.89 -11.66
N LYS A 154 -10.55 -6.07 -11.09
CA LYS A 154 -11.52 -6.34 -10.01
C LYS A 154 -10.82 -7.07 -8.86
N PRO A 155 -11.31 -7.02 -7.62
CA PRO A 155 -10.83 -7.92 -6.57
C PRO A 155 -10.98 -9.39 -7.00
N SER A 156 -9.96 -10.22 -6.80
CA SER A 156 -10.02 -11.62 -7.21
C SER A 156 -11.03 -12.40 -6.37
N LYS A 157 -11.66 -13.42 -6.97
CA LYS A 157 -12.66 -14.25 -6.26
C LYS A 157 -12.03 -14.93 -5.03
N LYS A 158 -10.78 -15.37 -5.15
CA LYS A 158 -10.00 -15.99 -4.06
C LYS A 158 -9.80 -15.01 -2.91
N ASN A 159 -9.38 -13.76 -3.20
CA ASN A 159 -9.18 -12.73 -2.19
C ASN A 159 -10.49 -12.38 -1.46
N VAL A 160 -11.57 -12.14 -2.22
CA VAL A 160 -12.90 -11.83 -1.66
C VAL A 160 -13.37 -12.96 -0.73
N LYS A 161 -13.24 -14.23 -1.16
CA LYS A 161 -13.64 -15.39 -0.34
C LYS A 161 -12.79 -15.52 0.93
N ALA A 162 -11.47 -15.34 0.82
CA ALA A 162 -10.56 -15.42 1.96
C ALA A 162 -10.88 -14.32 2.99
N PHE A 163 -11.10 -13.08 2.53
CA PHE A 163 -11.46 -11.97 3.40
C PHE A 163 -12.79 -12.19 4.13
N TYR A 164 -13.84 -12.60 3.40
CA TYR A 164 -15.13 -12.93 4.02
C TYR A 164 -15.01 -14.05 5.05
N SER A 165 -14.20 -15.09 4.75
CA SER A 165 -13.98 -16.21 5.68
C SER A 165 -13.37 -15.72 6.99
N LYS A 166 -12.35 -14.85 6.91
CA LYS A 166 -11.73 -14.22 8.09
C LYS A 166 -12.71 -13.36 8.89
N VAL A 167 -13.51 -12.53 8.21
CA VAL A 167 -14.53 -11.69 8.88
C VAL A 167 -15.59 -12.55 9.55
N LYS A 168 -16.08 -13.58 8.86
CA LYS A 168 -17.06 -14.53 9.40
C LYS A 168 -16.50 -15.27 10.61
N GLU A 169 -15.26 -15.69 10.56
CA GLU A 169 -14.56 -16.34 11.68
C GLU A 169 -14.54 -15.41 12.91
N VAL A 170 -14.10 -14.16 12.74
CA VAL A 170 -14.11 -13.16 13.82
C VAL A 170 -15.50 -12.99 14.43
N ILE A 171 -16.55 -12.85 13.62
CA ILE A 171 -17.94 -12.76 14.11
C ILE A 171 -18.34 -14.05 14.86
N SER A 172 -17.94 -15.21 14.34
CA SER A 172 -18.31 -16.51 14.88
C SER A 172 -17.58 -16.87 16.17
N THR A 173 -16.36 -16.41 16.40
CA THR A 173 -15.61 -16.64 17.63
C THR A 173 -16.07 -15.67 18.73
N ASN A 174 -16.45 -14.44 18.36
CA ASN A 174 -16.88 -13.40 19.28
C ASN A 174 -18.41 -13.43 19.53
N LYS A 175 -18.98 -14.57 19.93
CA LYS A 175 -20.45 -14.73 20.08
C LYS A 175 -21.06 -13.90 21.21
N ALA A 176 -20.31 -13.74 22.32
CA ALA A 176 -20.80 -13.14 23.56
C ALA A 176 -20.36 -11.67 23.78
N VAL A 177 -19.46 -11.13 22.95
CA VAL A 177 -18.92 -9.76 23.11
C VAL A 177 -20.00 -8.69 22.98
N LYS A 178 -19.73 -7.49 23.51
CA LYS A 178 -20.64 -6.35 23.31
C LYS A 178 -20.63 -5.92 21.84
N GLN A 179 -21.72 -5.28 21.41
CA GLN A 179 -21.84 -4.78 20.04
C GLN A 179 -20.71 -3.80 19.69
N GLU A 180 -20.35 -2.90 20.61
CA GLU A 180 -19.26 -1.93 20.43
C GLU A 180 -17.92 -2.62 20.17
N ASP A 181 -17.58 -3.66 20.94
CA ASP A 181 -16.31 -4.38 20.81
C ASP A 181 -16.24 -5.11 19.47
N LEU A 182 -17.35 -5.73 19.04
CA LEU A 182 -17.42 -6.36 17.73
C LEU A 182 -17.22 -5.34 16.60
N ILE A 183 -17.82 -4.15 16.70
CA ILE A 183 -17.61 -3.08 15.72
C ILE A 183 -16.15 -2.61 15.71
N ARG A 184 -15.52 -2.45 16.88
CA ARG A 184 -14.11 -2.07 17.01
C ARG A 184 -13.16 -3.10 16.40
N LEU A 185 -13.47 -4.39 16.51
CA LEU A 185 -12.70 -5.47 15.88
C LEU A 185 -12.87 -5.49 14.36
N LEU A 186 -14.09 -5.32 13.86
CA LEU A 186 -14.38 -5.43 12.43
C LEU A 186 -13.94 -4.20 11.64
N ASN A 187 -14.13 -3.00 12.16
CA ASN A 187 -13.91 -1.74 11.42
C ASN A 187 -12.50 -1.61 10.81
N PRO A 188 -11.39 -1.89 11.54
CA PRO A 188 -10.06 -1.85 10.97
C PRO A 188 -9.87 -2.84 9.81
N MET A 189 -10.43 -4.05 9.93
CA MET A 189 -10.36 -5.08 8.88
C MET A 189 -11.11 -4.65 7.63
N LEU A 190 -12.36 -4.20 7.79
CA LEU A 190 -13.21 -3.74 6.68
C LEU A 190 -12.61 -2.53 5.98
N ARG A 191 -12.16 -1.54 6.76
CA ARG A 191 -11.52 -0.33 6.22
C ARG A 191 -10.22 -0.68 5.48
N GLY A 192 -9.38 -1.53 6.06
CA GLY A 192 -8.12 -1.95 5.42
C GLY A 192 -8.36 -2.61 4.07
N TRP A 193 -9.33 -3.53 3.99
CA TRP A 193 -9.69 -4.19 2.74
C TRP A 193 -10.30 -3.23 1.71
N ALA A 194 -11.16 -2.30 2.14
CA ALA A 194 -11.75 -1.29 1.25
C ALA A 194 -10.71 -0.30 0.71
N LEU A 195 -9.73 0.09 1.53
CA LEU A 195 -8.65 0.97 1.09
C LEU A 195 -7.69 0.25 0.14
N TYR A 196 -7.41 -1.03 0.37
CA TYR A 196 -6.57 -1.84 -0.51
C TYR A 196 -7.18 -1.98 -1.92
N HIS A 197 -8.49 -2.23 -2.00
CA HIS A 197 -9.21 -2.38 -3.28
C HIS A 197 -9.80 -1.06 -3.83
N GLN A 198 -9.61 0.06 -3.13
CA GLN A 198 -10.08 1.39 -3.53
C GLN A 198 -9.71 1.77 -4.98
N PRO A 199 -8.52 1.44 -5.49
CA PRO A 199 -8.10 1.84 -6.83
C PRO A 199 -8.72 1.03 -7.97
N VAL A 200 -9.36 -0.11 -7.68
CA VAL A 200 -9.87 -1.05 -8.69
C VAL A 200 -11.39 -1.00 -8.81
N VAL A 201 -11.98 -1.72 -9.78
CA VAL A 201 -13.44 -1.79 -9.96
C VAL A 201 -14.02 -2.69 -8.85
N ALA A 202 -14.19 -2.12 -7.66
CA ALA A 202 -14.52 -2.88 -6.44
C ALA A 202 -15.97 -2.71 -5.94
N LYS A 203 -16.74 -1.72 -6.42
CA LYS A 203 -18.10 -1.43 -5.90
C LYS A 203 -19.02 -2.66 -5.80
N LYS A 204 -19.12 -3.45 -6.87
CA LYS A 204 -19.93 -4.69 -6.84
C LYS A 204 -19.43 -5.71 -5.81
N ALA A 205 -18.11 -5.80 -5.60
CA ALA A 205 -17.54 -6.66 -4.58
C ALA A 205 -17.83 -6.11 -3.17
N TYR A 206 -17.81 -4.79 -2.99
CA TYR A 206 -18.16 -4.12 -1.73
C TYR A 206 -19.61 -4.37 -1.34
N SER A 207 -20.58 -4.09 -2.22
CA SER A 207 -22.00 -4.31 -1.92
C SER A 207 -22.30 -5.78 -1.61
N ARG A 208 -21.66 -6.72 -2.34
CA ARG A 208 -21.79 -8.15 -2.05
C ARG A 208 -21.20 -8.53 -0.69
N MET A 209 -20.05 -7.96 -0.33
CA MET A 209 -19.40 -8.21 0.95
C MET A 209 -20.25 -7.65 2.12
N ASP A 210 -20.73 -6.41 2.00
CA ASP A 210 -21.62 -5.79 2.99
C ASP A 210 -22.88 -6.66 3.21
N TYR A 211 -23.49 -7.17 2.13
CA TYR A 211 -24.62 -8.10 2.22
C TYR A 211 -24.27 -9.39 2.99
N GLN A 212 -23.12 -10.00 2.70
CA GLN A 212 -22.70 -11.23 3.38
C GLN A 212 -22.39 -11.00 4.87
N ILE A 213 -21.76 -9.87 5.20
CA ILE A 213 -21.45 -9.47 6.57
C ILE A 213 -22.75 -9.18 7.33
N PHE A 214 -23.69 -8.48 6.70
CA PHE A 214 -25.02 -8.24 7.27
C PHE A 214 -25.68 -9.55 7.71
N HIS A 215 -25.70 -10.57 6.85
CA HIS A 215 -26.26 -11.89 7.20
C HIS A 215 -25.52 -12.61 8.32
N ALA A 216 -24.21 -12.41 8.42
CA ALA A 216 -23.43 -12.95 9.54
C ALA A 216 -23.79 -12.23 10.86
N LEU A 217 -23.88 -10.91 10.84
CA LEU A 217 -24.25 -10.09 12.01
C LEU A 217 -25.70 -10.30 12.44
N TRP A 218 -26.63 -10.46 11.48
CA TRP A 218 -28.03 -10.78 11.77
C TRP A 218 -28.16 -12.10 12.52
N ARG A 219 -27.44 -13.15 12.08
CA ARG A 219 -27.40 -14.44 12.78
C ARG A 219 -26.75 -14.32 14.16
N TRP A 220 -25.69 -13.52 14.29
CA TRP A 220 -25.07 -13.23 15.57
C TRP A 220 -26.06 -12.55 16.54
N ALA A 221 -26.81 -11.55 16.07
CA ALA A 221 -27.79 -10.83 16.87
C ALA A 221 -28.97 -11.70 17.30
N LYS A 222 -29.52 -12.52 16.37
CA LYS A 222 -30.57 -13.50 16.65
C LYS A 222 -30.15 -14.52 17.70
N ARG A 223 -28.92 -15.05 17.60
CA ARG A 223 -28.40 -16.02 18.57
C ARG A 223 -28.38 -15.48 19.99
N ARG A 224 -28.04 -14.20 20.17
CA ARG A 224 -27.93 -13.58 21.50
C ARG A 224 -29.28 -13.39 22.20
N HIS A 225 -30.37 -13.38 21.42
CA HIS A 225 -31.71 -13.07 21.92
C HIS A 225 -32.72 -14.05 21.33
N SER A 226 -32.55 -15.33 21.63
CA SER A 226 -33.43 -16.41 21.15
C SER A 226 -34.91 -16.21 21.53
N ASN A 227 -35.15 -15.49 22.63
CA ASN A 227 -36.49 -15.31 23.21
C ASN A 227 -37.10 -13.93 22.87
N LYS A 228 -36.49 -13.15 21.98
CA LYS A 228 -36.99 -11.82 21.56
C LYS A 228 -37.48 -11.86 20.12
N GLY A 229 -38.49 -11.05 19.82
CA GLY A 229 -39.01 -10.88 18.47
C GLY A 229 -37.98 -10.29 17.50
N LEU A 230 -38.15 -10.55 16.21
CA LEU A 230 -37.22 -10.08 15.16
C LEU A 230 -37.17 -8.55 15.08
N ASP A 231 -38.29 -7.87 15.29
CA ASP A 231 -38.36 -6.41 15.26
C ASP A 231 -37.56 -5.77 16.39
N TRP A 232 -37.64 -6.34 17.60
CA TRP A 232 -36.82 -5.89 18.73
C TRP A 232 -35.32 -6.06 18.44
N ILE A 233 -34.92 -7.15 17.79
CA ILE A 233 -33.52 -7.39 17.41
C ILE A 233 -33.07 -6.34 16.39
N LYS A 234 -33.91 -6.04 15.39
CA LYS A 234 -33.66 -4.99 14.41
C LYS A 234 -33.49 -3.64 15.09
N GLU A 235 -34.44 -3.21 15.92
CA GLU A 235 -34.40 -1.91 16.62
C GLU A 235 -33.18 -1.79 17.54
N LYS A 236 -32.81 -2.88 18.22
CA LYS A 236 -31.65 -2.89 19.13
C LYS A 236 -30.32 -2.74 18.40
N TYR A 237 -30.10 -3.53 17.34
CA TYR A 237 -28.77 -3.67 16.72
C TYR A 237 -28.62 -2.94 15.39
N PHE A 238 -29.72 -2.78 14.65
CA PHE A 238 -29.77 -2.32 13.25
C PHE A 238 -30.66 -1.07 13.14
N GLN A 239 -30.12 0.06 13.53
CA GLN A 239 -30.83 1.33 13.60
C GLN A 239 -30.72 2.12 12.29
N ALA A 240 -31.57 3.12 12.12
CA ALA A 240 -31.48 4.07 11.00
C ALA A 240 -30.35 5.09 11.26
N ALA A 241 -29.44 5.27 10.32
CA ALA A 241 -28.38 6.27 10.39
C ALA A 241 -28.24 6.99 9.05
N ASP A 242 -28.24 8.32 9.07
CA ASP A 242 -28.32 9.16 7.88
C ASP A 242 -29.52 8.71 7.01
N ASP A 243 -29.28 8.42 5.73
CA ASP A 243 -30.31 8.02 4.76
C ASP A 243 -30.50 6.49 4.69
N ARG A 244 -29.88 5.74 5.62
CA ARG A 244 -29.80 4.27 5.57
C ARG A 244 -30.48 3.62 6.76
N ASN A 245 -31.39 2.71 6.45
CA ASN A 245 -31.92 1.76 7.42
C ASN A 245 -31.00 0.54 7.53
N TRP A 246 -31.13 -0.20 8.63
CA TRP A 246 -30.36 -1.43 8.89
C TRP A 246 -28.85 -1.23 9.11
N VAL A 247 -28.45 -0.14 9.76
CA VAL A 247 -27.05 0.13 10.08
C VAL A 247 -26.70 -0.53 11.42
N PHE A 248 -25.70 -1.42 11.40
CA PHE A 248 -25.20 -2.04 12.63
C PHE A 248 -24.43 -1.02 13.46
N ARG A 249 -25.09 -0.44 14.46
CA ARG A 249 -24.56 0.67 15.27
C ARG A 249 -25.02 0.64 16.72
N THR A 250 -24.27 1.33 17.57
CA THR A 250 -24.63 1.56 18.97
C THR A 250 -24.06 2.89 19.47
N THR A 251 -24.54 3.36 20.61
CA THR A 251 -24.06 4.59 21.25
C THR A 251 -23.24 4.21 22.48
N ILE A 252 -22.06 4.80 22.61
CA ILE A 252 -21.13 4.58 23.72
C ILE A 252 -21.03 5.83 24.58
N GLY A 253 -20.89 5.68 25.89
CA GLY A 253 -20.56 6.79 26.79
C GLY A 253 -19.05 7.03 26.78
N THR A 254 -18.62 8.27 26.60
CA THR A 254 -17.20 8.66 26.74
C THR A 254 -16.88 8.96 28.20
N GLU A 255 -15.60 8.92 28.56
CA GLU A 255 -15.10 9.31 29.90
C GLU A 255 -15.47 10.75 30.28
N LYS A 256 -15.79 11.61 29.29
CA LYS A 256 -16.22 13.00 29.48
C LYS A 256 -17.74 13.16 29.60
N GLY A 257 -18.49 12.05 29.72
CA GLY A 257 -19.95 12.04 29.81
C GLY A 257 -20.68 12.33 28.49
N SER A 258 -19.95 12.50 27.37
CA SER A 258 -20.58 12.67 26.05
C SER A 258 -20.96 11.31 25.45
N LYS A 259 -22.01 11.28 24.63
CA LYS A 259 -22.40 10.10 23.87
C LYS A 259 -21.72 10.13 22.51
N GLU A 260 -20.97 9.10 22.17
CA GLU A 260 -20.38 8.90 20.84
C GLU A 260 -21.10 7.77 20.11
N GLU A 261 -21.33 7.93 18.80
CA GLU A 261 -21.90 6.88 17.97
C GLU A 261 -20.78 6.03 17.37
N ILE A 262 -20.89 4.70 17.50
CA ILE A 262 -20.05 3.76 16.79
C ILE A 262 -20.88 2.89 15.85
N ARG A 263 -20.47 2.86 14.59
CA ARG A 263 -21.15 2.11 13.52
C ARG A 263 -20.18 1.25 12.73
N LEU A 264 -20.70 0.18 12.16
CA LEU A 264 -19.93 -0.67 11.26
C LEU A 264 -19.54 0.09 9.99
N TYR A 265 -18.29 -0.05 9.60
CA TYR A 265 -17.76 0.51 8.37
C TYR A 265 -18.47 -0.09 7.15
N THR A 266 -19.03 0.77 6.30
CA THR A 266 -19.68 0.35 5.05
C THR A 266 -18.66 0.32 3.92
N LEU A 267 -18.45 -0.86 3.33
CA LEU A 267 -17.52 -1.01 2.22
C LEU A 267 -18.02 -0.25 0.99
N GLU A 268 -19.31 -0.34 0.69
CA GLU A 268 -19.96 0.31 -0.46
C GLU A 268 -19.82 1.83 -0.44
N ALA A 269 -19.74 2.46 0.75
CA ALA A 269 -19.56 3.91 0.87
C ALA A 269 -18.14 4.37 0.45
N THR A 270 -17.17 3.46 0.36
CA THR A 270 -15.79 3.79 0.00
C THR A 270 -15.71 4.32 -1.44
N PRO A 271 -15.25 5.56 -1.68
CA PRO A 271 -15.13 6.10 -3.03
C PRO A 271 -14.02 5.37 -3.78
N ILE A 272 -14.22 5.14 -5.09
CA ILE A 272 -13.17 4.56 -5.95
C ILE A 272 -12.25 5.68 -6.39
N GLU A 273 -10.98 5.62 -5.97
CA GLU A 273 -9.95 6.59 -6.29
C GLU A 273 -8.85 5.90 -7.09
N ARG A 274 -8.79 6.16 -8.40
CA ARG A 274 -7.82 5.51 -9.29
C ARG A 274 -6.40 6.00 -8.98
N HIS A 275 -5.44 5.09 -9.03
CA HIS A 275 -4.04 5.46 -8.94
C HIS A 275 -3.66 6.38 -10.10
N ARG A 276 -3.01 7.49 -9.75
CA ARG A 276 -2.35 8.36 -10.73
C ARG A 276 -1.00 7.75 -11.08
N LYS A 277 -0.77 7.48 -12.36
CA LYS A 277 0.53 7.02 -12.85
C LYS A 277 1.59 8.09 -12.55
N ILE A 278 2.70 7.66 -11.97
CA ILE A 278 3.90 8.49 -11.73
C ILE A 278 4.91 8.25 -12.85
N SER A 279 5.88 9.15 -13.01
CA SER A 279 7.00 8.91 -13.92
C SER A 279 7.73 7.63 -13.55
N GLY A 280 8.12 6.83 -14.55
CA GLY A 280 8.91 5.62 -14.32
C GLY A 280 10.35 5.91 -13.87
N GLU A 281 10.84 7.10 -14.17
CA GLU A 281 12.17 7.57 -13.75
C GLU A 281 12.16 8.24 -12.37
N TYR A 282 10.99 8.36 -11.74
CA TYR A 282 10.90 9.02 -10.44
C TYR A 282 11.66 8.23 -9.37
N ASN A 283 12.71 8.86 -8.83
CA ASN A 283 13.45 8.36 -7.69
C ASN A 283 13.20 9.24 -6.46
N PRO A 284 12.50 8.75 -5.42
CA PRO A 284 12.24 9.53 -4.21
C PRO A 284 13.50 9.83 -3.38
N PHE A 285 14.64 9.23 -3.72
CA PHE A 285 15.93 9.47 -3.07
C PHE A 285 16.86 10.36 -3.90
N ASP A 286 16.46 10.74 -5.11
CA ASP A 286 17.21 11.71 -5.93
C ASP A 286 16.81 13.13 -5.53
N PRO A 287 17.73 13.96 -4.98
CA PRO A 287 17.45 15.34 -4.61
C PRO A 287 16.93 16.19 -5.78
N ALA A 288 17.33 15.89 -7.01
CA ALA A 288 16.86 16.61 -8.20
C ALA A 288 15.35 16.41 -8.44
N MET A 289 14.75 15.38 -7.84
CA MET A 289 13.34 15.03 -7.99
C MET A 289 12.48 15.39 -6.76
N GLU A 290 13.05 16.06 -5.75
CA GLU A 290 12.33 16.41 -4.51
C GLU A 290 11.08 17.26 -4.78
N GLU A 291 11.18 18.29 -5.64
CA GLU A 291 10.05 19.16 -6.01
C GLU A 291 8.87 18.35 -6.59
N TYR A 292 9.18 17.37 -7.44
CA TYR A 292 8.17 16.48 -8.03
C TYR A 292 7.56 15.56 -6.96
N GLY A 293 8.37 15.06 -6.03
CA GLY A 293 7.92 14.26 -4.89
C GLY A 293 6.97 15.02 -3.95
N GLU A 294 7.29 16.28 -3.64
CA GLU A 294 6.47 17.17 -2.83
C GLU A 294 5.12 17.44 -3.52
N LYS A 295 5.13 17.77 -4.82
CA LYS A 295 3.90 17.93 -5.63
C LYS A 295 3.02 16.67 -5.63
N LEU A 296 3.62 15.49 -5.79
CA LEU A 296 2.90 14.22 -5.72
C LEU A 296 2.25 14.03 -4.34
N ARG A 297 3.01 14.28 -3.26
CA ARG A 297 2.52 14.18 -1.88
C ARG A 297 1.37 15.14 -1.62
N MET A 298 1.52 16.40 -2.00
CA MET A 298 0.47 17.40 -1.87
C MET A 298 -0.81 16.97 -2.57
N SER A 299 -0.72 16.50 -3.81
CA SER A 299 -1.88 16.06 -4.58
C SER A 299 -2.61 14.88 -3.92
N ARG A 300 -1.88 13.94 -3.32
CA ARG A 300 -2.44 12.79 -2.57
C ARG A 300 -3.10 13.20 -1.24
N MET A 301 -2.70 14.35 -0.69
CA MET A 301 -3.10 14.77 0.64
C MET A 301 -4.18 15.86 0.61
N LEU A 302 -4.34 16.59 -0.51
CA LEU A 302 -5.25 17.73 -0.67
C LEU A 302 -6.72 17.44 -0.28
N GLY A 303 -7.15 16.17 -0.38
CA GLY A 303 -8.50 15.72 0.00
C GLY A 303 -8.65 15.18 1.44
N LYS A 304 -7.55 14.99 2.18
CA LYS A 304 -7.59 14.33 3.50
C LYS A 304 -7.77 15.36 4.62
N LEU A 305 -8.75 15.14 5.51
CA LEU A 305 -9.00 16.02 6.67
C LEU A 305 -7.76 16.20 7.56
N LYS A 306 -7.00 15.12 7.78
CA LYS A 306 -5.73 15.16 8.53
C LYS A 306 -4.72 16.13 7.90
N TYR A 307 -4.63 16.17 6.57
CA TYR A 307 -3.74 17.11 5.89
C TYR A 307 -4.22 18.54 6.05
N ARG A 308 -5.52 18.80 5.91
CA ARG A 308 -6.09 20.15 6.12
C ARG A 308 -5.77 20.68 7.52
N ALA A 309 -5.89 19.84 8.54
CA ALA A 309 -5.51 20.21 9.91
C ALA A 309 -4.01 20.52 10.05
N GLN A 310 -3.15 19.75 9.36
CA GLN A 310 -1.70 20.01 9.35
C GLN A 310 -1.35 21.31 8.63
N ILE A 311 -1.93 21.57 7.47
CA ILE A 311 -1.74 22.82 6.71
C ILE A 311 -2.21 24.02 7.52
N SER A 312 -3.36 23.91 8.19
CA SER A 312 -3.86 24.97 9.08
C SER A 312 -2.86 25.28 10.21
N LYS A 313 -2.26 24.26 10.83
CA LYS A 313 -1.21 24.45 11.85
C LYS A 313 0.04 25.11 11.27
N LEU A 314 0.49 24.69 10.08
CA LEU A 314 1.65 25.31 9.43
C LEU A 314 1.38 26.78 9.08
N PHE A 315 0.22 27.06 8.48
CA PHE A 315 -0.21 28.41 8.14
C PHE A 315 -0.23 29.33 9.37
N GLN A 316 -0.83 28.87 10.47
CA GLN A 316 -0.83 29.61 11.74
C GLN A 316 0.58 29.82 12.29
N SER A 317 1.43 28.80 12.26
CA SER A 317 2.82 28.91 12.74
C SER A 317 3.66 29.91 11.93
N GLN A 318 3.28 30.14 10.66
CA GLN A 318 3.93 31.08 9.75
C GLN A 318 3.21 32.43 9.68
N LYS A 319 2.21 32.67 10.54
CA LYS A 319 1.36 33.87 10.51
C LYS A 319 0.71 34.13 9.14
N GLY A 320 0.49 33.06 8.37
CA GLY A 320 -0.06 33.13 7.01
C GLY A 320 0.88 33.66 5.93
N LEU A 321 2.18 33.77 6.22
CA LEU A 321 3.18 34.30 5.28
C LEU A 321 3.96 33.17 4.60
N CYS A 322 4.38 33.42 3.36
CA CYS A 322 5.37 32.61 2.67
C CYS A 322 6.75 32.84 3.30
N LEU A 323 7.46 31.80 3.71
CA LEU A 323 8.76 31.95 4.38
C LEU A 323 9.92 32.34 3.45
N LEU A 324 9.69 32.42 2.13
CA LEU A 324 10.71 32.88 1.20
C LEU A 324 10.54 34.35 0.80
N CYS A 325 9.33 34.77 0.46
CA CYS A 325 9.06 36.14 -0.01
C CYS A 325 8.34 37.01 1.02
N GLU A 326 7.99 36.44 2.17
CA GLU A 326 7.29 37.10 3.29
C GLU A 326 5.90 37.68 2.97
N ASN A 327 5.40 37.45 1.75
CA ASN A 327 4.07 37.89 1.34
C ASN A 327 2.97 36.93 1.84
N PRO A 328 1.73 37.43 2.02
CA PRO A 328 0.60 36.61 2.43
C PRO A 328 0.31 35.45 1.48
N ILE A 329 0.04 34.28 2.05
CA ILE A 329 -0.50 33.12 1.34
C ILE A 329 -2.03 33.24 1.34
N THR A 330 -2.62 33.33 0.15
CA THR A 330 -4.08 33.36 -0.04
C THR A 330 -4.55 32.12 -0.81
N ARG A 331 -5.88 31.96 -0.93
CA ARG A 331 -6.44 30.91 -1.79
C ARG A 331 -6.10 31.11 -3.26
N GLU A 332 -5.94 32.35 -3.70
CA GLU A 332 -5.62 32.72 -5.08
C GLU A 332 -4.16 32.46 -5.41
N THR A 333 -3.25 32.78 -4.49
CA THR A 333 -1.82 32.51 -4.68
C THR A 333 -1.49 31.03 -4.58
N GLY A 334 -2.32 30.27 -3.86
CA GLY A 334 -2.05 28.88 -3.50
C GLY A 334 -0.81 28.74 -2.60
N TRP A 335 -0.44 27.50 -2.32
CA TRP A 335 0.73 27.17 -1.51
C TRP A 335 1.29 25.80 -1.90
N HIS A 336 2.59 25.62 -1.68
CA HIS A 336 3.28 24.34 -1.66
C HIS A 336 3.71 23.96 -0.23
N ASP A 337 3.64 22.67 0.13
CA ASP A 337 4.11 22.11 1.41
C ASP A 337 5.51 21.53 1.18
N HIS A 338 6.53 22.24 1.67
CA HIS A 338 7.95 22.00 1.45
C HIS A 338 8.63 21.36 2.67
N HIS A 339 9.55 20.43 2.44
CA HIS A 339 10.40 19.83 3.48
C HIS A 339 11.71 20.62 3.66
N ILE A 340 11.99 21.10 4.88
CA ILE A 340 13.22 21.85 5.20
C ILE A 340 14.45 20.96 5.04
N ILE A 341 14.41 19.78 5.64
CA ILE A 341 15.35 18.69 5.41
C ILE A 341 14.67 17.73 4.44
N TYR A 342 15.31 17.50 3.29
CA TYR A 342 14.76 16.65 2.25
C TYR A 342 14.57 15.22 2.75
N ARG A 343 13.59 14.51 2.19
CA ARG A 343 13.32 13.13 2.60
C ARG A 343 14.47 12.19 2.27
N SER A 344 15.13 12.44 1.14
CA SER A 344 16.37 11.76 0.71
C SER A 344 17.50 11.89 1.75
N GLN A 345 17.51 12.96 2.55
CA GLN A 345 18.50 13.24 3.58
C GLN A 345 18.04 12.83 4.99
N GLY A 346 16.97 12.04 5.11
CA GLY A 346 16.43 11.58 6.40
C GLY A 346 15.39 12.52 7.03
N GLY A 347 14.96 13.56 6.30
CA GLY A 347 13.90 14.46 6.73
C GLY A 347 12.54 13.76 6.90
N GLY A 348 11.91 13.93 8.06
CA GLY A 348 10.61 13.34 8.37
C GLY A 348 9.41 14.16 7.90
N ASP A 349 8.22 13.55 7.94
CA ASP A 349 6.92 14.20 7.64
C ASP A 349 6.32 15.01 8.82
N SER A 350 7.12 15.24 9.86
CA SER A 350 6.70 16.00 11.04
C SER A 350 6.32 17.43 10.65
N LEU A 351 5.52 18.09 11.48
CA LEU A 351 5.23 19.51 11.26
C LEU A 351 6.49 20.36 11.41
N ASN A 352 7.47 19.92 12.21
CA ASN A 352 8.71 20.67 12.46
C ASN A 352 9.63 20.72 11.24
N ASN A 353 9.55 19.73 10.36
CA ASN A 353 10.35 19.67 9.13
C ASN A 353 9.62 20.22 7.89
N ARG A 354 8.49 20.92 8.06
CA ARG A 354 7.65 21.35 6.92
C ARG A 354 7.22 22.80 6.98
N VAL A 355 7.16 23.45 5.82
CA VAL A 355 6.79 24.87 5.68
C VAL A 355 5.95 25.12 4.42
N LEU A 356 5.16 26.19 4.45
CA LEU A 356 4.35 26.64 3.33
C LEU A 356 5.07 27.76 2.56
N LEU A 357 5.13 27.59 1.23
CA LEU A 357 5.70 28.57 0.30
C LEU A 357 4.72 28.83 -0.84
N HIS A 358 4.79 29.98 -1.51
CA HIS A 358 4.09 30.15 -2.79
C HIS A 358 4.64 29.19 -3.83
N PRO A 359 3.84 28.74 -4.82
CA PRO A 359 4.30 27.85 -5.88
C PRO A 359 5.55 28.34 -6.61
N ILE A 360 5.62 29.65 -6.90
CA ILE A 360 6.77 30.28 -7.57
C ILE A 360 7.99 30.31 -6.64
N CYS A 361 7.80 30.71 -5.38
CA CYS A 361 8.86 30.71 -4.37
C CYS A 361 9.46 29.31 -4.17
N HIS A 362 8.61 28.29 -4.16
CA HIS A 362 9.03 26.90 -4.05
C HIS A 362 9.91 26.46 -5.23
N GLN A 363 9.51 26.81 -6.46
CA GLN A 363 10.31 26.54 -7.65
C GLN A 363 11.66 27.26 -7.63
N GLN A 364 11.66 28.54 -7.23
CA GLN A 364 12.88 29.32 -7.08
C GLN A 364 13.81 28.73 -6.02
N LEU A 365 13.26 28.21 -4.91
CA LEU A 365 14.01 27.56 -3.85
C LEU A 365 14.78 26.36 -4.40
N HIS A 366 14.10 25.44 -5.09
CA HIS A 366 14.73 24.27 -5.69
C HIS A 366 15.71 24.64 -6.81
N ALA A 367 15.33 25.56 -7.71
CA ALA A 367 16.17 25.95 -8.84
C ALA A 367 17.45 26.69 -8.42
N ARG A 368 17.44 27.39 -7.29
CA ARG A 368 18.57 28.21 -6.80
C ARG A 368 19.26 27.62 -5.57
N GLY A 369 18.79 26.48 -5.05
CA GLY A 369 19.33 25.86 -3.84
C GLY A 369 19.19 26.71 -2.59
N LEU A 370 18.09 27.48 -2.47
CA LEU A 370 17.83 28.33 -1.30
C LEU A 370 17.40 27.46 -0.11
N THR A 371 17.60 27.97 1.10
CA THR A 371 17.15 27.31 2.33
C THR A 371 16.14 28.18 3.05
N VAL A 372 15.18 27.54 3.73
CA VAL A 372 14.17 28.22 4.53
C VAL A 372 14.15 27.63 5.93
N ASN A 373 14.15 28.49 6.94
CA ASN A 373 14.09 28.09 8.34
C ASN A 373 12.73 28.44 8.93
N LYS A 374 12.28 27.65 9.92
CA LYS A 374 11.07 28.01 10.65
C LYS A 374 11.31 29.23 11.54
N PRO A 375 10.31 30.11 11.68
CA PRO A 375 10.34 31.12 12.72
C PRO A 375 10.41 30.44 14.09
N THR A 376 11.31 30.91 14.95
CA THR A 376 11.44 30.44 16.33
C THR A 376 10.10 30.60 17.05
N PRO A 377 9.59 29.57 17.74
CA PRO A 377 8.39 29.72 18.55
C PRO A 377 8.66 30.81 19.58
N VAL A 378 7.80 31.84 19.63
CA VAL A 378 7.82 32.80 20.74
C VAL A 378 7.30 32.05 21.96
N PHE A 379 8.17 31.34 22.66
CA PHE A 379 7.86 30.86 24.00
C PHE A 379 7.69 32.12 24.85
N GLY A 380 6.45 32.41 25.22
CA GLY A 380 6.15 33.44 26.22
C GLY A 380 6.92 33.08 27.48
N GLY A 381 8.00 33.84 27.74
CA GLY A 381 8.71 33.77 28.99
C GLY A 381 7.74 34.10 30.11
N LEU A 382 7.40 33.10 30.92
CA LEU A 382 6.99 33.35 32.29
C LEU A 382 8.20 33.93 33.00
N VAL A 383 8.29 35.26 33.00
CA VAL A 383 9.09 35.98 33.99
C VAL A 383 8.50 35.59 35.34
N LYS A 384 9.24 34.79 36.10
CA LYS A 384 8.96 34.59 37.52
C LYS A 384 9.15 35.94 38.22
N THR A 385 8.05 36.58 38.59
CA THR A 385 8.02 37.51 39.72
C THR A 385 7.81 36.74 41.00
#